data_AF-A0A7J5AE63-F1
#
_entry.id   AF-A0A7J5AE63-F1
#
_cell.length_a   1.000
_cell.length_b   1.000
_cell.length_c   1.000
_cell.angle_alpha   90.00
_cell.angle_beta   90.00
_cell.angle_gamma   90.00
#
_symmetry.space_group_name_H-M   'P 1'
#
loop_
_entity.id
_entity.type
_entity.pdbx_description
1 polymer ?
#
loop_
_entity_poly.entity_id
_entity_poly.type
_entity_poly.pdbx_seq_one_letter_code
_entity_poly.pdbx_strand_id
1 'polypeptide(L)'
;MFYYNYYKSLAKTYVKAFFQKENAKQANINFLDIGIINPSIGTANLGDLIIYDAVINELRSHYPNDLFTNYPSQLHTNYEAKQMMGKKDFLFVSGTNLLTSNMNERFQWKIDPSHKIFLKNKVLLMGVGWWQYQIKPNSYTRRLYKSILKSEYLHSVRDSYTYNMLQDIGITNVINTSCPTLWGLKPDLCASIPKKKASNVITTLTFYKSDTQLDRKMLEILIEKYETVYLWVQGIEDIGYLNKIYARADKIKLVAPTIEAYNKILEEPSIEYLGTRLHAGIRALQKGVRTLIVAVDNRAVEIGKDTNLNVIKREDIEQMHDFIDLPYQTKINLPQENIDRWRASLPKSILNK
;
A
#
# COMPACT_ATOMS: atom_id res chain seq x y z
N MET A 1 33.99 12.90 -24.01
CA MET A 1 33.58 14.13 -23.29
C MET A 1 32.41 13.90 -22.33
N PHE A 2 31.35 13.18 -22.73
CA PHE A 2 30.20 12.86 -21.85
C PHE A 2 30.59 12.20 -20.52
N TYR A 3 31.29 11.06 -20.56
CA TYR A 3 31.68 10.34 -19.33
C TYR A 3 32.55 11.19 -18.38
N TYR A 4 33.52 11.94 -18.92
CA TYR A 4 34.34 12.86 -18.13
C TYR A 4 33.48 13.92 -17.43
N ASN A 5 32.56 14.55 -18.16
CA ASN A 5 31.66 15.56 -17.59
C ASN A 5 30.68 14.95 -16.58
N TYR A 6 30.15 13.75 -16.85
CA TYR A 6 29.27 13.00 -15.95
C TYR A 6 29.97 12.66 -14.64
N TYR A 7 31.14 12.00 -14.69
CA TYR A 7 31.88 11.64 -13.49
C TYR A 7 32.44 12.86 -12.75
N LYS A 8 32.85 13.92 -13.45
CA LYS A 8 33.25 15.19 -12.84
C LYS A 8 32.08 15.86 -12.12
N SER A 9 30.89 15.86 -12.72
CA SER A 9 29.67 16.37 -12.09
C SER A 9 29.29 15.55 -10.87
N LEU A 10 29.27 14.23 -11.01
CA LEU A 10 28.97 13.28 -9.94
C LEU A 10 29.92 13.47 -8.75
N ALA A 11 31.24 13.45 -9.01
CA ALA A 11 32.26 13.67 -7.98
C ALA A 11 32.10 15.03 -7.29
N LYS A 12 31.81 16.10 -8.05
CA LYS A 12 31.49 17.42 -7.47
C LYS A 12 30.26 17.36 -6.56
N THR A 13 29.22 16.61 -6.90
CA THR A 13 28.04 16.47 -6.02
C THR A 13 28.41 15.74 -4.74
N TYR A 14 29.14 14.61 -4.82
CA TYR A 14 29.60 13.88 -3.64
C TYR A 14 30.48 14.75 -2.72
N VAL A 15 31.44 15.49 -3.30
CA VAL A 15 32.32 16.41 -2.57
C VAL A 15 31.50 17.53 -1.93
N LYS A 16 30.66 18.24 -2.69
CA LYS A 16 29.80 19.32 -2.17
C LYS A 16 28.93 18.84 -1.03
N ALA A 17 28.36 17.64 -1.14
CA ALA A 17 27.51 17.07 -0.12
C ALA A 17 28.26 16.60 1.13
N PHE A 18 29.49 16.11 0.99
CA PHE A 18 30.36 15.75 2.10
C PHE A 18 30.79 16.99 2.90
N PHE A 19 31.07 18.10 2.21
CA PHE A 19 31.46 19.37 2.82
C PHE A 19 30.29 20.28 3.23
N GLN A 20 29.08 20.09 2.68
CA GLN A 20 27.83 20.73 3.15
C GLN A 20 27.23 20.00 4.37
N LYS A 21 28.07 19.57 5.31
CA LYS A 21 27.61 19.37 6.69
C LYS A 21 27.58 20.73 7.34
N GLU A 22 26.37 21.16 7.71
CA GLU A 22 26.06 22.43 8.37
C GLU A 22 25.95 23.63 7.40
N ASN A 23 24.95 24.50 7.63
CA ASN A 23 24.58 25.69 6.83
C ASN A 23 23.50 25.54 5.75
N ALA A 24 22.45 24.76 6.01
CA ALA A 24 21.12 25.03 5.46
C ALA A 24 20.04 24.89 6.55
N LYS A 25 20.26 25.55 7.68
CA LYS A 25 19.21 25.79 8.67
C LYS A 25 19.04 27.29 8.81
N GLN A 26 18.74 27.96 7.69
CA GLN A 26 18.46 29.40 7.68
C GLN A 26 17.66 29.79 6.43
N ALA A 27 16.37 29.56 6.52
CA ALA A 27 15.37 30.58 6.26
C ALA A 27 14.25 30.32 7.28
N ASN A 28 13.63 31.37 7.82
CA ASN A 28 12.39 31.25 8.59
C ASN A 28 11.32 30.66 7.66
N ILE A 29 11.22 29.34 7.60
CA ILE A 29 10.17 28.67 6.85
C ILE A 29 9.17 28.19 7.89
N ASN A 30 7.99 28.79 7.88
CA ASN A 30 6.85 28.42 8.74
C ASN A 30 6.25 27.05 8.37
N PHE A 31 6.92 26.26 7.52
CA PHE A 31 6.43 25.03 6.92
C PHE A 31 7.46 23.92 7.11
N LEU A 32 6.96 22.70 7.32
CA LEU A 32 7.76 21.49 7.32
C LEU A 32 8.10 21.07 5.88
N ASP A 33 9.29 20.54 5.67
CA ASP A 33 9.70 19.88 4.44
C ASP A 33 9.70 18.35 4.65
N ILE A 34 8.62 17.71 4.22
CA ILE A 34 8.32 16.31 4.52
C ILE A 34 8.56 15.44 3.28
N GLY A 35 9.29 14.34 3.48
CA GLY A 35 9.46 13.31 2.45
C GLY A 35 8.34 12.27 2.49
N ILE A 36 7.96 11.73 1.33
CA ILE A 36 7.07 10.57 1.23
C ILE A 36 7.78 9.47 0.46
N ILE A 37 8.01 8.34 1.13
CA ILE A 37 8.49 7.13 0.51
C ILE A 37 7.29 6.44 -0.14
N ASN A 38 7.14 6.70 -1.43
CA ASN A 38 5.99 6.39 -2.25
C ASN A 38 6.17 5.05 -2.99
N PRO A 39 5.27 4.07 -2.78
CA PRO A 39 5.32 2.79 -3.47
C PRO A 39 4.85 2.84 -4.93
N SER A 40 4.13 3.87 -5.35
CA SER A 40 3.61 3.99 -6.73
C SER A 40 4.67 4.43 -7.75
N ILE A 41 5.85 4.88 -7.30
CA ILE A 41 6.94 5.27 -8.20
C ILE A 41 7.70 4.04 -8.68
N GLY A 42 7.66 3.80 -9.99
CA GLY A 42 8.41 2.72 -10.64
C GLY A 42 7.80 1.34 -10.47
N THR A 43 6.48 1.24 -10.27
CA THR A 43 5.74 -0.02 -10.17
C THR A 43 4.63 -0.08 -11.22
N ALA A 44 4.33 -1.28 -11.73
CA ALA A 44 3.14 -1.53 -12.53
C ALA A 44 1.90 -1.87 -11.65
N ASN A 45 2.10 -2.11 -10.35
CA ASN A 45 1.02 -2.49 -9.45
C ASN A 45 0.14 -1.28 -9.09
N LEU A 46 -1.00 -1.13 -9.75
CA LEU A 46 -1.97 -0.05 -9.49
C LEU A 46 -2.54 -0.07 -8.06
N GLY A 47 -2.42 -1.19 -7.34
CA GLY A 47 -2.74 -1.23 -5.91
C GLY A 47 -1.87 -0.29 -5.07
N ASP A 48 -0.60 -0.08 -5.44
CA ASP A 48 0.28 0.87 -4.73
C ASP A 48 -0.13 2.33 -4.96
N LEU A 49 -0.75 2.64 -6.11
CA LEU A 49 -1.33 3.95 -6.37
C LEU A 49 -2.56 4.20 -5.48
N ILE A 50 -3.45 3.22 -5.30
CA ILE A 50 -4.60 3.31 -4.39
C ILE A 50 -4.15 3.55 -2.93
N ILE A 51 -3.07 2.88 -2.51
CA ILE A 51 -2.48 3.10 -1.18
C ILE A 51 -1.96 4.54 -1.05
N TYR A 52 -1.18 4.98 -2.04
CA TYR A 52 -0.62 6.32 -2.05
C TYR A 52 -1.70 7.40 -2.03
N ASP A 53 -2.76 7.26 -2.83
CA ASP A 53 -3.93 8.16 -2.85
C ASP A 53 -4.53 8.32 -1.45
N ALA A 54 -4.73 7.21 -0.73
CA ALA A 54 -5.29 7.26 0.62
C ALA A 54 -4.35 7.93 1.61
N VAL A 55 -3.05 7.61 1.54
CA VAL A 55 -2.02 8.20 2.41
C VAL A 55 -1.88 9.70 2.16
N ILE A 56 -1.77 10.13 0.91
CA ILE A 56 -1.54 11.54 0.59
C ILE A 56 -2.73 12.41 1.00
N ASN A 57 -3.96 11.93 0.82
CA ASN A 57 -5.17 12.65 1.22
C ASN A 57 -5.24 12.87 2.73
N GLU A 58 -4.92 11.84 3.51
CA GLU A 58 -4.89 11.92 4.97
C GLU A 58 -3.75 12.84 5.45
N LEU A 59 -2.54 12.67 4.91
CA LEU A 59 -1.40 13.53 5.26
C LEU A 59 -1.63 14.99 4.86
N ARG A 60 -2.25 15.26 3.71
CA ARG A 60 -2.61 16.63 3.30
C ARG A 60 -3.64 17.26 4.22
N SER A 61 -4.56 16.47 4.75
CA SER A 61 -5.53 16.97 5.74
C SER A 61 -4.84 17.36 7.06
N HIS A 62 -3.78 16.64 7.45
CA HIS A 62 -3.02 16.92 8.67
C HIS A 62 -1.97 18.03 8.50
N TYR A 63 -1.37 18.13 7.31
CA TYR A 63 -0.31 19.06 6.94
C TYR A 63 -0.71 19.87 5.69
N PRO A 64 -1.71 20.75 5.79
CA PRO A 64 -2.31 21.41 4.62
C PRO A 64 -1.36 22.35 3.89
N ASN A 65 -0.44 22.98 4.62
CA ASN A 65 0.44 24.02 4.09
C ASN A 65 1.90 23.56 3.91
N ASP A 66 2.24 22.35 4.35
CA ASP A 66 3.62 21.87 4.37
C ASP A 66 4.05 21.28 3.02
N LEU A 67 5.35 21.20 2.77
CA LEU A 67 5.88 20.68 1.52
C LEU A 67 5.94 19.15 1.55
N PHE A 68 5.51 18.50 0.46
CA PHE A 68 5.73 17.07 0.24
C PHE A 68 6.62 16.82 -0.97
N THR A 69 7.66 16.01 -0.77
CA THR A 69 8.52 15.49 -1.85
C THR A 69 8.44 13.97 -1.87
N ASN A 70 8.14 13.38 -3.04
CA ASN A 70 8.06 11.94 -3.20
C ASN A 70 9.41 11.30 -3.53
N TYR A 71 9.68 10.14 -2.93
CA TYR A 71 10.85 9.29 -3.16
C TYR A 71 10.39 7.85 -3.38
N PRO A 72 11.02 7.08 -4.28
CA PRO A 72 10.62 5.69 -4.52
C PRO A 72 10.95 4.77 -3.34
N SER A 73 10.10 3.78 -3.08
CA SER A 73 10.45 2.63 -2.22
C SER A 73 11.04 1.44 -2.99
N GLN A 74 10.63 1.27 -4.25
CA GLN A 74 10.89 0.10 -5.09
C GLN A 74 12.11 0.26 -6.02
N LEU A 75 12.66 1.47 -6.11
CA LEU A 75 13.85 1.77 -6.91
C LEU A 75 15.03 2.09 -6.00
N HIS A 76 16.22 1.67 -6.41
CA HIS A 76 17.45 2.06 -5.73
C HIS A 76 17.68 3.56 -5.87
N THR A 77 17.97 4.23 -4.75
CA THR A 77 18.29 5.65 -4.73
C THR A 77 19.80 5.85 -4.84
N ASN A 78 20.21 6.82 -5.64
CA ASN A 78 21.60 7.26 -5.69
C ASN A 78 21.91 8.16 -4.48
N TYR A 79 23.17 8.58 -4.37
CA TYR A 79 23.61 9.43 -3.26
C TYR A 79 22.88 10.78 -3.19
N GLU A 80 22.60 11.41 -4.33
CA GLU A 80 21.90 12.71 -4.37
C GLU A 80 20.49 12.58 -3.79
N ALA A 81 19.75 11.55 -4.20
CA ALA A 81 18.45 11.23 -3.66
C ALA A 81 18.51 10.97 -2.15
N LYS A 82 19.49 10.18 -1.67
CA LYS A 82 19.69 9.95 -0.22
C LYS A 82 20.01 11.24 0.54
N GLN A 83 20.82 12.13 -0.04
CA GLN A 83 21.13 13.43 0.54
C GLN A 83 19.88 14.30 0.65
N MET A 84 19.06 14.34 -0.41
CA MET A 84 17.79 15.08 -0.40
C MET A 84 16.82 14.52 0.64
N MET A 85 16.69 13.19 0.73
CA MET A 85 15.90 12.54 1.77
C MET A 85 16.40 12.91 3.18
N GLY A 86 17.72 12.90 3.40
CA GLY A 86 18.31 13.25 4.69
C GLY A 86 18.13 14.73 5.09
N LYS A 87 17.89 15.62 4.12
CA LYS A 87 17.60 17.05 4.38
C LYS A 87 16.15 17.31 4.82
N LYS A 88 15.22 16.39 4.56
CA LYS A 88 13.82 16.48 5.01
C LYS A 88 13.74 16.49 6.53
N ASP A 89 12.73 17.13 7.09
CA ASP A 89 12.49 17.13 8.54
C ASP A 89 12.26 15.68 9.02
N PHE A 90 11.40 14.96 8.29
CA PHE A 90 11.16 13.53 8.42
C PHE A 90 10.54 12.98 7.13
N LEU A 91 10.42 11.66 7.05
CA LEU A 91 9.82 10.98 5.91
C LEU A 91 8.73 10.01 6.36
N PHE A 92 7.57 10.06 5.72
CA PHE A 92 6.56 9.01 5.85
C PHE A 92 6.81 7.87 4.88
N VAL A 93 6.65 6.62 5.34
CA VAL A 93 6.46 5.47 4.45
C VAL A 93 4.97 5.32 4.16
N SER A 94 4.61 5.42 2.89
CA SER A 94 3.24 5.35 2.40
C SER A 94 2.75 3.91 2.24
N GLY A 95 2.44 3.26 3.36
CA GLY A 95 1.80 1.95 3.38
C GLY A 95 2.62 0.81 2.75
N THR A 96 1.95 0.02 1.90
CA THR A 96 2.48 -1.18 1.20
C THR A 96 3.05 -2.28 2.13
N ASN A 97 3.51 -3.40 1.57
CA ASN A 97 4.19 -4.49 2.30
C ASN A 97 5.71 -4.32 2.23
N LEU A 98 6.22 -3.27 2.86
CA LEU A 98 7.61 -2.84 2.70
C LEU A 98 8.60 -3.55 3.64
N LEU A 99 8.16 -3.96 4.84
CA LEU A 99 9.04 -4.49 5.89
C LEU A 99 9.34 -5.97 5.68
N THR A 100 10.55 -6.42 6.00
CA THR A 100 10.97 -7.84 5.88
C THR A 100 11.96 -8.22 6.96
N SER A 101 12.09 -9.52 7.23
CA SER A 101 12.99 -10.06 8.26
C SER A 101 14.47 -10.04 7.88
N ASN A 102 14.81 -10.11 6.60
CA ASN A 102 16.18 -10.28 6.11
C ASN A 102 16.53 -9.22 5.06
N MET A 103 16.63 -7.95 5.48
CA MET A 103 16.89 -6.80 4.60
C MET A 103 18.27 -6.81 3.92
N ASN A 104 19.18 -7.69 4.34
CA ASN A 104 20.49 -7.92 3.69
C ASN A 104 20.42 -8.89 2.50
N GLU A 105 19.33 -9.65 2.36
CA GLU A 105 19.11 -10.62 1.28
C GLU A 105 17.89 -10.24 0.44
N ARG A 106 16.87 -9.66 1.08
CA ARG A 106 15.57 -9.34 0.49
C ARG A 106 15.38 -7.83 0.43
N PHE A 107 15.53 -7.30 -0.77
CA PHE A 107 15.40 -5.87 -1.05
C PHE A 107 13.95 -5.50 -1.42
N GLN A 108 13.00 -5.83 -0.53
CA GLN A 108 11.61 -5.37 -0.69
C GLN A 108 11.51 -3.86 -0.54
N TRP A 109 12.25 -3.32 0.43
CA TRP A 109 12.59 -1.91 0.48
C TRP A 109 14.00 -1.73 -0.07
N LYS A 110 14.18 -0.91 -1.10
CA LYS A 110 15.49 -0.67 -1.74
C LYS A 110 16.42 0.24 -0.92
N ILE A 111 16.58 -0.08 0.37
CA ILE A 111 17.54 0.56 1.26
C ILE A 111 18.77 -0.31 1.46
N ASP A 112 19.91 0.36 1.52
CA ASP A 112 21.23 -0.23 1.71
C ASP A 112 21.91 0.36 2.96
N PRO A 113 23.08 -0.15 3.39
CA PRO A 113 23.73 0.33 4.60
C PRO A 113 24.00 1.83 4.63
N SER A 114 24.22 2.49 3.49
CA SER A 114 24.51 3.93 3.46
C SER A 114 23.29 4.77 3.87
N HIS A 115 22.07 4.25 3.69
CA HIS A 115 20.84 4.94 4.11
C HIS A 115 20.77 5.15 5.62
N LYS A 116 21.43 4.31 6.43
CA LYS A 116 21.49 4.48 7.89
C LYS A 116 22.06 5.84 8.29
N ILE A 117 22.96 6.40 7.48
CA ILE A 117 23.58 7.70 7.71
C ILE A 117 22.58 8.83 7.40
N PHE A 118 21.91 8.75 6.26
CA PHE A 118 21.01 9.82 5.79
C PHE A 118 19.65 9.81 6.48
N LEU A 119 19.11 8.63 6.81
CA LEU A 119 17.76 8.45 7.33
C LEU A 119 17.73 8.23 8.85
N LYS A 120 18.84 8.46 9.54
CA LYS A 120 18.94 8.24 11.00
C LYS A 120 17.82 8.97 11.73
N ASN A 121 16.97 8.23 12.45
CA ASN A 121 15.85 8.75 13.25
C ASN A 121 14.89 9.70 12.48
N LYS A 122 14.63 9.42 11.19
CA LYS A 122 13.83 10.29 10.31
C LYS A 122 12.56 9.65 9.76
N VAL A 123 12.41 8.34 9.81
CA VAL A 123 11.33 7.64 9.11
C VAL A 123 10.15 7.36 10.04
N LEU A 124 8.94 7.72 9.59
CA LEU A 124 7.66 7.39 10.21
C LEU A 124 6.87 6.43 9.32
N LEU A 125 6.39 5.34 9.90
CA LEU A 125 5.51 4.40 9.21
C LEU A 125 4.06 4.88 9.25
N MET A 126 3.37 4.76 8.12
CA MET A 126 1.92 4.97 8.01
C MET A 126 1.30 3.80 7.24
N GLY A 127 0.58 2.93 7.94
CA GLY A 127 -0.12 1.80 7.32
C GLY A 127 0.79 0.77 6.70
N VAL A 128 2.03 0.66 7.17
CA VAL A 128 3.03 -0.23 6.57
C VAL A 128 2.81 -1.65 7.06
N GLY A 129 3.04 -2.63 6.19
CA GLY A 129 2.97 -4.03 6.58
C GLY A 129 4.22 -4.84 6.27
N TRP A 130 4.24 -6.03 6.84
CA TRP A 130 5.29 -7.02 6.65
C TRP A 130 5.09 -7.83 5.37
N TRP A 131 6.18 -8.16 4.70
CA TRP A 131 6.20 -8.92 3.47
C TRP A 131 6.17 -10.42 3.79
N GLN A 132 4.99 -11.01 3.63
CA GLN A 132 4.70 -12.44 3.85
C GLN A 132 4.95 -12.90 5.30
N TYR A 133 4.52 -14.13 5.58
CA TYR A 133 4.90 -14.78 6.83
C TYR A 133 6.37 -15.15 6.78
N GLN A 134 7.11 -14.76 7.82
CA GLN A 134 8.55 -14.91 7.91
C GLN A 134 8.94 -15.23 9.35
N ILE A 135 10.10 -15.86 9.51
CA ILE A 135 10.76 -15.94 10.80
C ILE A 135 11.11 -14.54 11.33
N LYS A 136 11.45 -14.45 12.62
CA LYS A 136 11.80 -13.18 13.26
C LYS A 136 12.92 -12.43 12.51
N PRO A 137 12.92 -11.08 12.54
CA PRO A 137 13.91 -10.29 11.83
C PRO A 137 15.32 -10.51 12.37
N ASN A 138 16.29 -10.62 11.46
CA ASN A 138 17.67 -10.86 11.84
C ASN A 138 18.33 -9.61 12.47
N SER A 139 19.53 -9.79 13.00
CA SER A 139 20.27 -8.71 13.68
C SER A 139 20.57 -7.51 12.77
N TYR A 140 20.79 -7.74 11.47
CA TYR A 140 21.02 -6.68 10.50
C TYR A 140 19.77 -5.82 10.32
N THR A 141 18.63 -6.45 10.04
CA THR A 141 17.33 -5.81 9.88
C THR A 141 16.94 -5.04 11.13
N ARG A 142 17.07 -5.66 12.31
CA ARG A 142 16.81 -5.02 13.60
C ARG A 142 17.62 -3.74 13.76
N ARG A 143 18.94 -3.78 13.51
CA ARG A 143 19.81 -2.59 13.60
C ARG A 143 19.45 -1.53 12.56
N LEU A 144 19.04 -1.94 11.35
CA LEU A 144 18.62 -1.01 10.31
C LEU A 144 17.34 -0.27 10.70
N TYR A 145 16.29 -0.99 11.08
CA TYR A 145 15.02 -0.37 11.48
C TYR A 145 15.18 0.52 12.71
N LYS A 146 15.87 0.07 13.77
CA LYS A 146 16.18 0.92 14.93
C LYS A 146 17.00 2.17 14.61
N SER A 147 17.78 2.13 13.53
CA SER A 147 18.58 3.29 13.12
C SER A 147 17.74 4.33 12.38
N ILE A 148 16.84 3.91 11.50
CA ILE A 148 16.15 4.83 10.57
C ILE A 148 14.78 5.27 11.08
N LEU A 149 14.09 4.40 11.82
CA LEU A 149 12.77 4.69 12.36
C LEU A 149 12.87 5.70 13.49
N LYS A 150 11.88 6.59 13.52
CA LYS A 150 11.84 7.70 14.46
C LYS A 150 11.42 7.24 15.85
N SER A 151 12.17 7.58 16.88
CA SER A 151 11.96 7.04 18.24
C SER A 151 10.91 7.79 19.07
N GLU A 152 10.58 9.03 18.69
CA GLU A 152 9.76 9.93 19.51
C GLU A 152 8.25 9.85 19.22
N TYR A 153 7.84 9.24 18.10
CA TYR A 153 6.45 9.25 17.64
C TYR A 153 5.94 7.83 17.37
N LEU A 154 4.63 7.67 17.28
CA LEU A 154 4.03 6.37 17.00
C LEU A 154 4.17 6.01 15.51
N HIS A 155 4.57 4.78 15.26
CA HIS A 155 4.55 4.16 13.95
C HIS A 155 3.22 3.47 13.71
N SER A 156 2.58 3.79 12.59
CA SER A 156 1.34 3.15 12.16
C SER A 156 1.67 1.96 11.25
N VAL A 157 1.18 0.79 11.65
CA VAL A 157 1.20 -0.44 10.84
C VAL A 157 -0.21 -0.88 10.50
N ARG A 158 -0.35 -1.65 9.41
CA ARG A 158 -1.66 -2.00 8.86
C ARG A 158 -2.31 -3.26 9.42
N ASP A 159 -1.55 -4.09 10.12
CA ASP A 159 -2.03 -5.38 10.60
C ASP A 159 -1.30 -5.83 11.88
N SER A 160 -1.98 -6.69 12.65
CA SER A 160 -1.51 -7.21 13.94
C SER A 160 -0.25 -8.06 13.79
N TYR A 161 -0.09 -8.76 12.68
CA TYR A 161 1.13 -9.49 12.36
C TYR A 161 2.36 -8.57 12.29
N THR A 162 2.27 -7.46 11.54
CA THR A 162 3.33 -6.47 11.43
C THR A 162 3.63 -5.81 12.78
N TYR A 163 2.59 -5.51 13.55
CA TYR A 163 2.73 -4.98 14.91
C TYR A 163 3.61 -5.92 15.76
N ASN A 164 3.27 -7.21 15.79
CA ASN A 164 4.00 -8.20 16.57
C ASN A 164 5.45 -8.37 16.10
N MET A 165 5.70 -8.37 14.78
CA MET A 165 7.06 -8.48 14.23
C MET A 165 7.98 -7.32 14.61
N LEU A 166 7.45 -6.09 14.74
CA LEU A 166 8.22 -4.93 15.21
C LEU A 166 8.43 -4.95 16.73
N GLN A 167 7.42 -5.35 17.49
CA GLN A 167 7.54 -5.53 18.95
C GLN A 167 8.62 -6.55 19.30
N ASP A 168 8.68 -7.67 18.57
CA ASP A 168 9.65 -8.76 18.74
C ASP A 168 11.10 -8.33 18.59
N ILE A 169 11.38 -7.26 17.85
CA ILE A 169 12.73 -6.69 17.71
C ILE A 169 12.99 -5.48 18.61
N GLY A 170 12.02 -5.17 19.49
CA GLY A 170 12.08 -4.10 20.48
C GLY A 170 11.91 -2.72 19.86
N ILE A 171 11.02 -2.60 18.86
CA ILE A 171 10.47 -1.33 18.39
C ILE A 171 9.06 -1.25 18.96
N THR A 172 8.92 -0.56 20.09
CA THR A 172 7.71 -0.60 20.93
C THR A 172 6.76 0.58 20.67
N ASN A 173 7.25 1.64 20.03
CA ASN A 173 6.47 2.81 19.60
C ASN A 173 5.69 2.54 18.30
N VAL A 174 5.01 1.39 18.21
CA VAL A 174 4.22 0.97 17.06
C VAL A 174 2.79 0.67 17.49
N ILE A 175 1.82 0.95 16.62
CA ILE A 175 0.40 0.70 16.82
C ILE A 175 -0.26 0.21 15.52
N ASN A 176 -1.21 -0.72 15.64
CA ASN A 176 -2.02 -1.18 14.51
C ASN A 176 -3.17 -0.19 14.25
N THR A 177 -3.10 0.50 13.13
CA THR A 177 -4.09 1.49 12.70
C THR A 177 -4.89 1.01 11.49
N SER A 178 -4.77 -0.25 11.09
CA SER A 178 -5.24 -0.78 9.80
C SER A 178 -4.60 -0.12 8.57
N CYS A 179 -4.98 -0.59 7.37
CA CYS A 179 -4.55 0.03 6.11
C CYS A 179 -5.23 1.40 5.92
N PRO A 180 -4.50 2.47 5.55
CA PRO A 180 -5.04 3.80 5.30
C PRO A 180 -6.16 3.84 4.25
N THR A 181 -6.16 2.88 3.32
CA THR A 181 -7.22 2.75 2.31
C THR A 181 -8.59 2.41 2.93
N LEU A 182 -8.64 1.92 4.17
CA LEU A 182 -9.90 1.63 4.87
C LEU A 182 -10.42 2.81 5.70
N TRP A 183 -9.60 3.84 5.99
CA TRP A 183 -9.95 4.87 7.00
C TRP A 183 -11.14 5.74 6.61
N GLY A 184 -11.45 5.82 5.31
CA GLY A 184 -12.65 6.50 4.79
C GLY A 184 -13.94 5.66 4.86
N LEU A 185 -13.86 4.36 5.15
CA LEU A 185 -15.01 3.45 5.19
C LEU A 185 -15.78 3.58 6.51
N LYS A 186 -16.44 4.73 6.67
CA LYS A 186 -17.27 5.03 7.84
C LYS A 186 -18.52 4.12 7.88
N PRO A 187 -19.13 3.92 9.06
CA PRO A 187 -20.35 3.10 9.20
C PRO A 187 -21.46 3.45 8.22
N ASP A 188 -21.70 4.75 7.97
CA ASP A 188 -22.74 5.22 7.06
C ASP A 188 -22.48 4.81 5.60
N LEU A 189 -21.22 4.92 5.14
CA LEU A 189 -20.82 4.45 3.82
C LEU A 189 -20.95 2.93 3.72
N CYS A 190 -20.54 2.20 4.75
CA CYS A 190 -20.71 0.74 4.78
C CYS A 190 -22.19 0.33 4.73
N ALA A 191 -23.07 1.07 5.41
CA ALA A 191 -24.50 0.81 5.43
C ALA A 191 -25.19 1.13 4.09
N SER A 192 -24.67 2.08 3.31
CA SER A 192 -25.20 2.41 1.99
C SER A 192 -24.82 1.42 0.88
N ILE A 193 -23.82 0.55 1.12
CA ILE A 193 -23.40 -0.46 0.14
C ILE A 193 -24.53 -1.48 -0.09
N PRO A 194 -24.86 -1.82 -1.35
CA PRO A 194 -25.90 -2.80 -1.66
C PRO A 194 -25.68 -4.14 -0.96
N LYS A 195 -26.76 -4.71 -0.41
CA LYS A 195 -26.71 -6.00 0.29
C LYS A 195 -26.89 -7.20 -0.63
N LYS A 196 -27.62 -7.00 -1.73
CA LYS A 196 -27.98 -8.04 -2.68
C LYS A 196 -27.04 -7.99 -3.89
N LYS A 197 -26.94 -9.13 -4.55
CA LYS A 197 -26.19 -9.34 -5.78
C LYS A 197 -26.54 -8.30 -6.87
N ALA A 198 -25.55 -7.93 -7.66
CA ALA A 198 -25.68 -7.08 -8.82
C ALA A 198 -25.75 -7.90 -10.13
N SER A 199 -26.17 -7.29 -11.24
CA SER A 199 -26.22 -7.97 -12.55
C SER A 199 -24.82 -8.20 -13.14
N ASN A 200 -23.88 -7.29 -12.86
CA ASN A 200 -22.53 -7.30 -13.42
C ASN A 200 -21.48 -7.44 -12.33
N VAL A 201 -20.32 -7.99 -12.70
CA VAL A 201 -19.17 -8.10 -11.80
C VAL A 201 -17.90 -7.57 -12.44
N ILE A 202 -17.07 -6.89 -11.65
CA ILE A 202 -15.69 -6.60 -11.99
C ILE A 202 -14.74 -7.44 -11.14
N THR A 203 -13.86 -8.18 -11.81
CA THR A 203 -12.87 -9.06 -11.20
C THR A 203 -11.45 -8.60 -11.51
N THR A 204 -10.49 -9.22 -10.82
CA THR A 204 -9.05 -9.00 -10.98
C THR A 204 -8.30 -10.31 -10.77
N LEU A 205 -7.21 -10.49 -11.52
CA LEU A 205 -6.28 -11.62 -11.38
C LEU A 205 -4.95 -11.13 -10.79
N THR A 206 -4.19 -12.07 -10.23
CA THR A 206 -2.87 -11.80 -9.65
C THR A 206 -1.85 -12.75 -10.25
N PHE A 207 -1.37 -12.44 -11.47
CA PHE A 207 -0.51 -13.34 -12.24
C PHE A 207 0.74 -13.83 -11.47
N TYR A 208 1.35 -12.96 -10.66
CA TYR A 208 2.59 -13.24 -9.92
C TYR A 208 2.36 -14.11 -8.66
N LYS A 209 1.11 -14.38 -8.29
CA LYS A 209 0.68 -15.31 -7.23
C LYS A 209 -0.43 -16.21 -7.77
N SER A 210 -0.21 -16.73 -8.96
CA SER A 210 -1.19 -17.52 -9.70
C SER A 210 -1.49 -18.86 -9.04
N ASP A 211 -2.75 -19.28 -9.12
CA ASP A 211 -3.17 -20.66 -8.93
C ASP A 211 -4.16 -20.98 -10.05
N THR A 212 -3.66 -21.66 -11.09
CA THR A 212 -4.40 -21.81 -12.34
C THR A 212 -5.73 -22.55 -12.18
N GLN A 213 -5.84 -23.46 -11.22
CA GLN A 213 -7.07 -24.24 -11.02
C GLN A 213 -8.13 -23.40 -10.31
N LEU A 214 -7.77 -22.78 -9.20
CA LEU A 214 -8.72 -22.01 -8.39
C LEU A 214 -9.06 -20.66 -9.02
N ASP A 215 -8.09 -19.99 -9.67
CA ASP A 215 -8.36 -18.75 -10.41
C ASP A 215 -9.26 -19.01 -11.62
N ARG A 216 -9.12 -20.16 -12.30
CA ARG A 216 -10.04 -20.59 -13.36
C ARG A 216 -11.45 -20.84 -12.82
N LYS A 217 -11.55 -21.58 -11.72
CA LYS A 217 -12.84 -21.88 -11.08
C LYS A 217 -13.58 -20.62 -10.65
N MET A 218 -12.87 -19.63 -10.11
CA MET A 218 -13.42 -18.30 -9.84
C MET A 218 -14.06 -17.70 -11.10
N LEU A 219 -13.33 -17.67 -12.23
CA LEU A 219 -13.86 -17.12 -13.48
C LEU A 219 -15.09 -17.90 -13.99
N GLU A 220 -15.10 -19.23 -13.85
CA GLU A 220 -16.24 -20.07 -14.22
C GLU A 220 -17.49 -19.72 -13.40
N ILE A 221 -17.36 -19.58 -12.07
CA ILE A 221 -18.45 -19.15 -11.18
C ILE A 221 -18.96 -17.76 -11.59
N LEU A 222 -18.05 -16.81 -11.86
CA LEU A 222 -18.44 -15.45 -12.24
C LEU A 222 -19.19 -15.42 -13.59
N ILE A 223 -18.72 -16.18 -14.58
CA ILE A 223 -19.36 -16.23 -15.90
C ILE A 223 -20.72 -16.93 -15.87
N GLU A 224 -20.90 -17.91 -14.99
CA GLU A 224 -22.19 -18.56 -14.79
C GLU A 224 -23.19 -17.63 -14.09
N LYS A 225 -22.72 -16.87 -13.09
CA LYS A 225 -23.59 -16.10 -12.21
C LYS A 225 -23.91 -14.69 -12.71
N TYR A 226 -23.08 -14.05 -13.55
CA TYR A 226 -23.26 -12.64 -13.93
C TYR A 226 -23.53 -12.46 -15.42
N GLU A 227 -24.30 -11.41 -15.75
CA GLU A 227 -24.62 -11.06 -17.13
C GLU A 227 -23.39 -10.56 -17.88
N THR A 228 -22.59 -9.70 -17.23
CA THR A 228 -21.29 -9.23 -17.73
C THR A 228 -20.20 -9.42 -16.68
N VAL A 229 -19.09 -10.02 -17.11
CA VAL A 229 -17.86 -10.12 -16.33
C VAL A 229 -16.80 -9.19 -16.92
N TYR A 230 -16.37 -8.21 -16.13
CA TYR A 230 -15.27 -7.33 -16.44
C TYR A 230 -13.98 -7.81 -15.76
N LEU A 231 -12.85 -7.73 -16.44
CA LEU A 231 -11.53 -7.94 -15.82
C LEU A 231 -10.75 -6.63 -15.85
N TRP A 232 -10.45 -6.09 -14.68
CA TRP A 232 -9.50 -4.99 -14.57
C TRP A 232 -8.06 -5.50 -14.60
N VAL A 233 -7.36 -5.14 -15.67
CA VAL A 233 -5.96 -5.47 -15.89
C VAL A 233 -5.11 -4.56 -15.00
N GLN A 234 -4.27 -5.12 -14.12
CA GLN A 234 -3.33 -4.33 -13.32
C GLN A 234 -1.89 -4.51 -13.77
N GLY A 235 -1.54 -5.65 -14.35
CA GLY A 235 -0.28 -5.87 -15.06
C GLY A 235 -0.55 -6.38 -16.47
N ILE A 236 0.32 -6.08 -17.42
CA ILE A 236 0.16 -6.56 -18.81
C ILE A 236 0.13 -8.09 -18.87
N GLU A 237 0.82 -8.73 -17.92
CA GLU A 237 0.88 -10.18 -17.73
C GLU A 237 -0.45 -10.78 -17.26
N ASP A 238 -1.39 -10.00 -16.70
CA ASP A 238 -2.71 -10.50 -16.33
C ASP A 238 -3.50 -10.96 -17.57
N ILE A 239 -3.28 -10.33 -18.74
CA ILE A 239 -3.93 -10.73 -20.01
C ILE A 239 -3.36 -12.08 -20.48
N GLY A 240 -2.04 -12.22 -20.47
CA GLY A 240 -1.38 -13.49 -20.81
C GLY A 240 -1.79 -14.62 -19.86
N TYR A 241 -1.92 -14.29 -18.56
CA TYR A 241 -2.39 -15.24 -17.56
C TYR A 241 -3.85 -15.65 -17.78
N LEU A 242 -4.76 -14.71 -18.06
CA LEU A 242 -6.14 -15.00 -18.40
C LEU A 242 -6.24 -15.99 -19.57
N ASN A 243 -5.56 -15.69 -20.68
CA ASN A 243 -5.57 -16.51 -21.89
C ASN A 243 -5.02 -17.93 -21.63
N LYS A 244 -4.11 -18.08 -20.65
CA LYS A 244 -3.58 -19.39 -20.25
C LYS A 244 -4.59 -20.21 -19.44
N ILE A 245 -5.37 -19.58 -18.56
CA ILE A 245 -6.22 -20.31 -17.61
C ILE A 245 -7.66 -20.47 -18.06
N TYR A 246 -8.13 -19.67 -19.02
CA TYR A 246 -9.51 -19.67 -19.44
C TYR A 246 -9.65 -19.57 -20.98
N ALA A 247 -10.13 -20.66 -21.59
CA ALA A 247 -10.25 -20.77 -23.04
C ALA A 247 -11.27 -19.80 -23.66
N ARG A 248 -12.28 -19.37 -22.89
CA ARG A 248 -13.34 -18.46 -23.34
C ARG A 248 -13.12 -17.02 -22.85
N ALA A 249 -11.89 -16.54 -22.97
CA ALA A 249 -11.53 -15.18 -22.57
C ALA A 249 -12.36 -14.10 -23.30
N ASP A 250 -12.95 -14.43 -24.46
CA ASP A 250 -13.89 -13.59 -25.22
C ASP A 250 -15.16 -13.22 -24.43
N LYS A 251 -15.52 -14.01 -23.40
CA LYS A 251 -16.65 -13.71 -22.51
C LYS A 251 -16.34 -12.65 -21.45
N ILE A 252 -15.08 -12.25 -21.31
CA ILE A 252 -14.63 -11.32 -20.28
C ILE A 252 -14.28 -9.99 -20.95
N LYS A 253 -14.96 -8.92 -20.53
CA LYS A 253 -14.68 -7.57 -21.03
C LYS A 253 -13.46 -6.99 -20.31
N LEU A 254 -12.39 -6.72 -21.04
CA LEU A 254 -11.18 -6.12 -20.46
C LEU A 254 -11.42 -4.64 -20.14
N VAL A 255 -11.02 -4.25 -18.94
CA VAL A 255 -10.97 -2.86 -18.49
C VAL A 255 -9.51 -2.40 -18.52
N ALA A 256 -9.28 -1.22 -19.11
CA ALA A 256 -7.95 -0.68 -19.32
C ALA A 256 -7.14 -0.59 -18.01
N PRO A 257 -5.81 -0.72 -18.07
CA PRO A 257 -4.94 -0.73 -16.90
C PRO A 257 -4.70 0.69 -16.34
N THR A 258 -5.78 1.39 -16.04
CA THR A 258 -5.77 2.72 -15.43
C THR A 258 -6.76 2.78 -14.26
N ILE A 259 -6.48 3.63 -13.28
CA ILE A 259 -7.39 3.84 -12.14
C ILE A 259 -8.66 4.54 -12.59
N GLU A 260 -8.58 5.38 -13.62
CA GLU A 260 -9.71 6.11 -14.19
C GLU A 260 -10.71 5.14 -14.83
N ALA A 261 -10.23 4.17 -15.63
CA ALA A 261 -11.09 3.17 -16.23
C ALA A 261 -11.74 2.28 -15.17
N TYR A 262 -10.99 1.90 -14.13
CA TYR A 262 -11.53 1.13 -13.02
C TYR A 262 -12.60 1.89 -12.24
N ASN A 263 -12.32 3.13 -11.84
CA ASN A 263 -13.28 3.99 -11.13
C ASN A 263 -14.55 4.21 -11.95
N LYS A 264 -14.43 4.39 -13.27
CA LYS A 264 -15.59 4.54 -14.16
C LYS A 264 -16.49 3.30 -14.15
N ILE A 265 -15.92 2.09 -14.17
CA ILE A 265 -16.73 0.86 -14.07
C ILE A 265 -17.38 0.74 -12.69
N LEU A 266 -16.69 1.11 -11.62
CA LEU A 266 -17.26 1.10 -10.26
C LEU A 266 -18.41 2.11 -10.08
N GLU A 267 -18.56 3.08 -10.97
CA GLU A 267 -19.66 4.04 -11.00
C GLU A 267 -20.86 3.56 -11.83
N GLU A 268 -20.73 2.44 -12.56
CA GLU A 268 -21.86 1.84 -13.28
C GLU A 268 -22.92 1.31 -12.30
N PRO A 269 -24.22 1.47 -12.62
CA PRO A 269 -25.27 0.86 -11.81
C PRO A 269 -25.15 -0.67 -11.86
N SER A 270 -25.52 -1.33 -10.76
CA SER A 270 -25.59 -2.80 -10.70
C SER A 270 -24.25 -3.51 -11.00
N ILE A 271 -23.16 -2.99 -10.45
CA ILE A 271 -21.84 -3.64 -10.42
C ILE A 271 -21.49 -4.12 -9.00
N GLU A 272 -20.80 -5.26 -8.90
CA GLU A 272 -20.10 -5.68 -7.68
C GLU A 272 -18.67 -6.13 -7.97
N TYR A 273 -17.82 -6.18 -6.93
CA TYR A 273 -16.42 -6.60 -7.05
C TYR A 273 -16.20 -7.99 -6.43
N LEU A 274 -15.64 -8.90 -7.21
CA LEU A 274 -15.18 -10.21 -6.73
C LEU A 274 -13.84 -10.52 -7.38
N GLY A 275 -12.73 -10.54 -6.64
CA GLY A 275 -11.42 -10.78 -7.25
C GLY A 275 -10.23 -10.86 -6.30
N THR A 276 -9.05 -11.08 -6.87
CA THR A 276 -7.83 -11.46 -6.13
C THR A 276 -6.95 -10.29 -5.66
N ARG A 277 -7.23 -9.06 -6.11
CA ARG A 277 -6.42 -7.88 -5.79
C ARG A 277 -7.03 -7.10 -4.63
N LEU A 278 -6.49 -7.30 -3.42
CA LEU A 278 -6.90 -6.62 -2.18
C LEU A 278 -7.29 -5.14 -2.35
N HIS A 279 -6.38 -4.31 -2.89
CA HIS A 279 -6.63 -2.86 -2.97
C HIS A 279 -7.62 -2.46 -4.06
N ALA A 280 -7.85 -3.31 -5.07
CA ALA A 280 -8.97 -3.11 -5.99
C ALA A 280 -10.29 -3.27 -5.23
N GLY A 281 -10.44 -4.36 -4.47
CA GLY A 281 -11.63 -4.56 -3.63
C GLY A 281 -11.84 -3.45 -2.61
N ILE A 282 -10.77 -2.96 -1.96
CA ILE A 282 -10.91 -1.81 -1.05
C ILE A 282 -11.36 -0.55 -1.80
N ARG A 283 -10.84 -0.28 -3.01
CA ARG A 283 -11.30 0.84 -3.84
C ARG A 283 -12.75 0.69 -4.28
N ALA A 284 -13.21 -0.53 -4.57
CA ALA A 284 -14.62 -0.82 -4.82
C ALA A 284 -15.48 -0.45 -3.61
N LEU A 285 -15.09 -0.85 -2.39
CA LEU A 285 -15.76 -0.44 -1.15
C LEU A 285 -15.79 1.09 -0.97
N GLN A 286 -14.69 1.79 -1.26
CA GLN A 286 -14.64 3.26 -1.21
C GLN A 286 -15.62 3.92 -2.18
N LYS A 287 -16.01 3.23 -3.25
CA LYS A 287 -16.98 3.66 -4.26
C LYS A 287 -18.40 3.16 -3.98
N GLY A 288 -18.66 2.57 -2.81
CA GLY A 288 -19.98 2.07 -2.45
C GLY A 288 -20.35 0.75 -3.12
N VAL A 289 -19.37 0.01 -3.66
CA VAL A 289 -19.60 -1.23 -4.40
C VAL A 289 -19.49 -2.44 -3.47
N ARG A 290 -20.48 -3.32 -3.56
CA ARG A 290 -20.52 -4.61 -2.84
C ARG A 290 -19.30 -5.44 -3.25
N THR A 291 -18.57 -5.98 -2.27
CA THR A 291 -17.20 -6.48 -2.51
C THR A 291 -16.93 -7.79 -1.77
N LEU A 292 -16.31 -8.75 -2.47
CA LEU A 292 -15.63 -9.90 -1.89
C LEU A 292 -14.19 -9.97 -2.43
N ILE A 293 -13.23 -10.14 -1.53
CA ILE A 293 -11.81 -10.26 -1.89
C ILE A 293 -11.37 -11.71 -1.71
N VAL A 294 -10.71 -12.26 -2.72
CA VAL A 294 -10.07 -13.58 -2.66
C VAL A 294 -8.60 -13.39 -2.28
N ALA A 295 -8.21 -13.86 -1.11
CA ALA A 295 -6.85 -13.69 -0.60
C ALA A 295 -5.85 -14.58 -1.35
N VAL A 296 -4.77 -13.95 -1.82
CA VAL A 296 -3.62 -14.62 -2.48
C VAL A 296 -2.34 -14.54 -1.65
N ASP A 297 -2.37 -13.77 -0.57
CA ASP A 297 -1.27 -13.61 0.38
C ASP A 297 -1.79 -13.20 1.76
N ASN A 298 -0.85 -13.05 2.71
CA ASN A 298 -1.15 -12.70 4.09
C ASN A 298 -1.78 -11.30 4.24
N ARG A 299 -1.67 -10.39 3.26
CA ARG A 299 -2.15 -9.02 3.42
C ARG A 299 -3.65 -8.97 3.56
N ALA A 300 -4.36 -9.64 2.65
CA ALA A 300 -5.82 -9.70 2.68
C ALA A 300 -6.30 -10.47 3.91
N VAL A 301 -5.62 -11.57 4.26
CA VAL A 301 -5.97 -12.39 5.43
C VAL A 301 -5.85 -11.60 6.73
N GLU A 302 -4.72 -10.95 6.97
CA GLU A 302 -4.47 -10.24 8.23
C GLU A 302 -5.33 -8.97 8.35
N ILE A 303 -5.48 -8.20 7.27
CA ILE A 303 -6.42 -7.05 7.26
C ILE A 303 -7.86 -7.54 7.47
N GLY A 304 -8.26 -8.65 6.83
CA GLY A 304 -9.57 -9.28 7.02
C GLY A 304 -9.87 -9.60 8.47
N LYS A 305 -8.92 -10.27 9.16
CA LYS A 305 -9.03 -10.60 10.59
C LYS A 305 -9.17 -9.35 11.47
N ASP A 306 -8.36 -8.34 11.21
CA ASP A 306 -8.32 -7.14 12.05
C ASP A 306 -9.53 -6.22 11.85
N THR A 307 -10.08 -6.16 10.63
CA THR A 307 -11.09 -5.13 10.28
C THR A 307 -12.42 -5.67 9.84
N ASN A 308 -12.64 -6.99 9.86
CA ASN A 308 -13.84 -7.63 9.29
C ASN A 308 -14.02 -7.32 7.78
N LEU A 309 -12.92 -7.10 7.05
CA LEU A 309 -12.97 -6.96 5.60
C LEU A 309 -13.41 -8.30 4.98
N ASN A 310 -14.35 -8.27 4.04
CA ASN A 310 -14.91 -9.46 3.41
C ASN A 310 -13.88 -10.19 2.55
N VAL A 311 -13.22 -11.18 3.14
CA VAL A 311 -12.12 -11.90 2.54
C VAL A 311 -12.35 -13.39 2.70
N ILE A 312 -12.32 -14.13 1.59
CA ILE A 312 -12.18 -15.59 1.59
C ILE A 312 -10.78 -15.96 1.17
N LYS A 313 -10.30 -17.13 1.59
CA LYS A 313 -9.06 -17.66 1.05
C LYS A 313 -9.33 -18.31 -0.31
N ARG A 314 -8.29 -18.46 -1.12
CA ARG A 314 -8.43 -19.03 -2.45
C ARG A 314 -8.87 -20.50 -2.39
N GLU A 315 -8.40 -21.26 -1.41
CA GLU A 315 -8.84 -22.64 -1.16
C GLU A 315 -10.34 -22.76 -0.85
N ASP A 316 -10.95 -21.66 -0.40
CA ASP A 316 -12.36 -21.57 0.01
C ASP A 316 -13.25 -20.96 -1.10
N ILE A 317 -12.82 -21.04 -2.37
CA ILE A 317 -13.49 -20.35 -3.49
C ILE A 317 -14.99 -20.69 -3.64
N GLU A 318 -15.42 -21.85 -3.15
CA GLU A 318 -16.83 -22.24 -3.14
C GLU A 318 -17.71 -21.33 -2.27
N GLN A 319 -17.14 -20.69 -1.23
CA GLN A 319 -17.85 -19.72 -0.39
C GLN A 319 -18.25 -18.45 -1.18
N MET A 320 -17.74 -18.27 -2.41
CA MET A 320 -18.26 -17.23 -3.31
C MET A 320 -19.75 -17.42 -3.58
N HIS A 321 -20.25 -18.66 -3.66
CA HIS A 321 -21.68 -18.92 -3.87
C HIS A 321 -22.55 -18.28 -2.78
N ASP A 322 -22.15 -18.44 -1.51
CA ASP A 322 -22.87 -17.84 -0.39
C ASP A 322 -22.92 -16.32 -0.49
N PHE A 323 -21.79 -15.69 -0.82
CA PHE A 323 -21.76 -14.26 -1.06
C PHE A 323 -22.60 -13.84 -2.27
N ILE A 324 -22.61 -14.61 -3.36
CA ILE A 324 -23.36 -14.25 -4.57
C ILE A 324 -24.87 -14.42 -4.34
N ASP A 325 -25.28 -15.52 -3.72
CA ASP A 325 -26.68 -15.95 -3.67
C ASP A 325 -27.41 -15.41 -2.42
N LEU A 326 -26.69 -15.03 -1.35
CA LEU A 326 -27.28 -14.50 -0.11
C LEU A 326 -27.04 -13.00 0.10
N PRO A 327 -27.94 -12.29 0.81
CA PRO A 327 -27.69 -10.93 1.26
C PRO A 327 -26.44 -10.85 2.15
N TYR A 328 -25.59 -9.86 1.91
CA TYR A 328 -24.40 -9.58 2.71
C TYR A 328 -24.40 -8.12 3.17
N GLN A 329 -24.16 -7.87 4.46
CA GLN A 329 -24.01 -6.51 4.98
C GLN A 329 -22.54 -6.18 5.16
N THR A 330 -22.06 -5.16 4.44
CA THR A 330 -20.71 -4.64 4.64
C THR A 330 -20.59 -3.99 6.01
N LYS A 331 -19.61 -4.43 6.79
CA LYS A 331 -19.25 -3.85 8.09
C LYS A 331 -17.74 -3.87 8.26
N ILE A 332 -17.11 -2.70 8.34
CA ILE A 332 -15.68 -2.58 8.60
C ILE A 332 -15.46 -2.09 10.03
N ASN A 333 -14.65 -2.80 10.79
CA ASN A 333 -14.26 -2.45 12.14
C ASN A 333 -12.91 -1.73 12.10
N LEU A 334 -12.92 -0.40 12.15
CA LEU A 334 -11.68 0.39 12.18
C LEU A 334 -11.18 0.57 13.61
N PRO A 335 -9.85 0.48 13.86
CA PRO A 335 -9.26 0.75 15.17
C PRO A 335 -9.16 2.28 15.39
N GLN A 336 -10.31 2.94 15.50
CA GLN A 336 -10.42 4.41 15.50
C GLN A 336 -9.55 5.06 16.58
N GLU A 337 -9.56 4.51 17.81
CA GLU A 337 -8.71 5.01 18.90
C GLU A 337 -7.21 4.98 18.52
N ASN A 338 -6.74 3.92 17.87
CA ASN A 338 -5.34 3.83 17.44
C ASN A 338 -5.04 4.84 16.33
N ILE A 339 -5.96 5.03 15.37
CA ILE A 339 -5.80 6.03 14.31
C ILE A 339 -5.68 7.43 14.93
N ASP A 340 -6.53 7.76 15.90
CA ASP A 340 -6.52 9.08 16.55
C ASP A 340 -5.29 9.29 17.44
N ARG A 341 -4.86 8.25 18.16
CA ARG A 341 -3.59 8.27 18.91
C ARG A 341 -2.38 8.46 17.99
N TRP A 342 -2.36 7.80 16.83
CA TRP A 342 -1.32 7.98 15.83
C TRP A 342 -1.27 9.43 15.35
N ARG A 343 -2.41 9.98 14.91
CA ARG A 343 -2.55 11.38 14.47
C ARG A 343 -2.08 12.37 15.53
N ALA A 344 -2.50 12.18 16.79
CA ALA A 344 -2.13 13.05 17.90
C ALA A 344 -0.62 12.97 18.23
N SER A 345 0.03 11.83 17.94
CA SER A 345 1.46 11.67 18.14
C SER A 345 2.32 12.35 17.07
N LEU A 346 1.75 12.76 15.94
CA LEU A 346 2.52 13.29 14.83
C LEU A 346 3.18 14.64 15.16
N PRO A 347 4.37 14.93 14.59
CA PRO A 347 5.01 16.23 14.73
C PRO A 347 4.07 17.35 14.26
N LYS A 348 3.79 18.32 15.13
CA LYS A 348 2.94 19.47 14.79
C LYS A 348 3.65 20.43 13.84
N SER A 349 2.91 20.99 12.89
CA SER A 349 3.37 22.13 12.09
C SER A 349 3.69 23.34 12.99
N ILE A 350 4.67 24.14 12.58
CA ILE A 350 5.20 25.27 13.36
C ILE A 350 4.13 26.36 13.57
N LEU A 351 3.14 26.46 12.67
CA LEU A 351 2.04 27.44 12.73
C LEU A 351 0.93 27.10 13.74
N ASN A 352 0.93 25.90 14.33
CA ASN A 352 -0.06 25.46 15.33
C ASN A 352 0.46 25.53 16.78
N LYS A 353 1.45 26.39 17.04
CA LYS A 353 2.00 26.67 18.38
C LYS A 353 1.63 28.04 18.89
#